data_AF-A0A9D5FNZ2-F1
#
_entry.id   AF-A0A9D5FNZ2-F1
#
_cell.length_a   1.000
_cell.length_b   1.000
_cell.length_c   1.000
_cell.angle_alpha   90.00
_cell.angle_beta   90.00
_cell.angle_gamma   90.00
#
_symmetry.space_group_name_H-M   'P 1'
#
loop_
_entity.id
_entity.type
_entity.pdbx_description
1 polymer ?
#
loop_
_entity_poly.entity_id
_entity_poly.type
_entity_poly.pdbx_seq_one_letter_code
_entity_poly.pdbx_strand_id
1 'polypeptide(L)'
;RIVRSYSAKAGLPAHVTPHTLRRSCTTELLRGGAGMYHVKELLGHSSLDTLKHYAKLTITDLRKTHAQCHPREKDDLQRESV
;
A
#
# COMPACT_ATOMS: atom_id res chain seq x y z
N ARG A 1 25.15 1.32 -6.03
CA ARG A 1 25.08 1.73 -7.47
C ARG A 1 24.22 0.80 -8.34
N ILE A 2 24.01 -0.46 -7.96
CA ILE A 2 23.20 -1.47 -8.68
C ILE A 2 21.77 -0.99 -8.96
N VAL A 3 21.02 -0.54 -7.95
CA VAL A 3 19.62 -0.11 -8.14
C VAL A 3 19.51 0.97 -9.22
N ARG A 4 20.36 2.00 -9.19
CA ARG A 4 20.36 3.08 -10.19
C ARG A 4 20.63 2.59 -11.62
N SER A 5 21.57 1.66 -11.81
CA SER A 5 21.86 1.12 -13.14
C SER A 5 20.72 0.28 -13.71
N TYR A 6 20.06 -0.52 -12.87
CA TYR A 6 18.91 -1.32 -13.30
C TYR A 6 17.67 -0.46 -13.50
N SER A 7 17.45 0.56 -12.67
CA SER A 7 16.35 1.52 -12.84
C SER A 7 16.44 2.25 -14.17
N ALA A 8 17.64 2.70 -14.56
CA ALA A 8 17.87 3.34 -15.85
C ALA A 8 17.59 2.38 -17.03
N LYS A 9 18.03 1.12 -16.92
CA LYS A 9 17.75 0.08 -17.93
C LYS A 9 16.27 -0.28 -18.04
N ALA A 10 15.53 -0.20 -16.93
CA ALA A 10 14.10 -0.50 -16.86
C ALA A 10 13.21 0.69 -17.24
N GLY A 11 13.78 1.85 -17.61
CA GLY A 11 13.00 3.06 -17.93
C GLY A 11 12.29 3.69 -16.74
N LEU A 12 12.74 3.40 -15.51
CA LEU A 12 12.16 3.94 -14.28
C LEU A 12 12.65 5.38 -14.02
N PRO A 13 11.91 6.17 -13.20
CA PRO A 13 12.28 7.55 -12.88
C PRO A 13 13.71 7.68 -12.33
N ALA A 14 14.35 8.82 -12.62
CA ALA A 14 15.74 9.07 -12.24
C ALA A 14 16.02 8.97 -10.72
N HIS A 15 14.99 9.14 -9.89
CA HIS A 15 15.05 9.12 -8.42
C HIS A 15 14.56 7.81 -7.77
N VAL A 16 14.77 6.66 -8.42
CA VAL A 16 14.53 5.36 -7.78
C VAL A 16 15.71 5.00 -6.87
N THR A 17 15.43 4.95 -5.56
CA THR A 17 16.37 4.52 -4.52
C THR A 17 15.92 3.19 -3.91
N PRO A 18 16.80 2.45 -3.21
CA PRO A 18 16.40 1.26 -2.46
C PRO A 18 15.25 1.53 -1.48
N HIS A 19 15.24 2.72 -0.86
CA HIS A 19 14.16 3.14 0.01
C HIS A 19 12.85 3.26 -0.77
N THR A 20 12.84 3.97 -1.91
CA THR A 20 11.67 4.12 -2.78
C THR A 20 11.05 2.77 -3.16
N LEU A 21 11.87 1.81 -3.59
CA LEU A 21 11.41 0.46 -3.95
C LEU A 21 10.79 -0.27 -2.75
N ARG A 22 11.42 -0.17 -1.57
CA ARG A 22 10.88 -0.75 -0.33
C ARG A 22 9.52 -0.15 0.01
N ARG A 23 9.35 1.17 -0.11
CA ARG A 23 8.06 1.83 0.14
C ARG A 23 6.99 1.30 -0.81
N SER A 24 7.27 1.27 -2.11
CA SER A 24 6.32 0.80 -3.12
C SER A 24 5.91 -0.66 -2.88
N CYS A 25 6.87 -1.54 -2.59
CA CYS A 25 6.58 -2.94 -2.25
C CYS A 25 5.72 -3.06 -0.99
N THR A 26 6.06 -2.32 0.08
CA THR A 26 5.29 -2.31 1.33
C THR A 26 3.85 -1.84 1.11
N THR A 27 3.68 -0.73 0.39
CA THR A 27 2.37 -0.15 0.11
C THR A 27 1.51 -1.10 -0.72
N GLU A 28 2.07 -1.72 -1.76
CA GLU A 28 1.31 -2.65 -2.61
C GLU A 28 0.92 -3.93 -1.87
N LEU A 29 1.79 -4.46 -1.00
CA LEU A 29 1.45 -5.60 -0.15
C LEU A 29 0.31 -5.26 0.81
N LEU A 30 0.38 -4.10 1.46
CA LEU A 30 -0.68 -3.65 2.38
C LEU A 30 -1.99 -3.38 1.64
N ARG A 31 -1.94 -2.85 0.41
CA ARG A 31 -3.11 -2.67 -0.47
C ARG A 31 -3.72 -4.00 -0.90
N GLY A 32 -2.88 -5.02 -1.12
CA GLY A 32 -3.32 -6.39 -1.40
C GLY A 32 -3.91 -7.12 -0.19
N GLY A 33 -4.06 -6.46 0.96
CA GLY A 33 -4.60 -7.07 2.18
C GLY A 33 -3.59 -7.88 2.98
N ALA A 34 -2.30 -7.79 2.66
CA ALA A 34 -1.27 -8.46 3.46
C ALA A 34 -1.24 -7.87 4.88
N GLY A 35 -1.29 -8.76 5.87
CA GLY A 35 -1.18 -8.36 7.28
C GLY A 35 0.16 -7.67 7.57
N MET A 36 0.12 -6.62 8.38
CA MET A 36 1.30 -5.84 8.78
C MET A 36 2.43 -6.68 9.42
N TYR A 37 2.09 -7.78 10.09
CA TYR A 37 3.07 -8.74 10.61
C TYR A 37 3.79 -9.51 9.51
N HIS A 38 3.08 -9.97 8.48
CA HIS A 38 3.68 -10.63 7.32
C HIS A 38 4.58 -9.68 6.52
N VAL A 39 4.15 -8.44 6.33
CA VAL A 39 4.94 -7.43 5.61
C VAL A 39 6.21 -7.07 6.41
N LYS A 40 6.13 -7.00 7.75
CA LYS A 40 7.31 -6.82 8.61
C LYS A 40 8.31 -7.95 8.44
N GLU A 41 7.83 -9.19 8.49
CA GLU A 41 8.67 -10.40 8.40
C GLU A 41 9.38 -10.47 7.04
N LEU A 42 8.65 -10.20 5.96
CA LEU A 42 9.18 -10.15 4.60
C LEU A 42 10.27 -9.07 4.41
N LEU A 43 10.12 -7.93 5.09
CA LEU A 43 11.05 -6.80 4.97
C LEU A 43 12.20 -6.84 5.99
N GLY A 44 12.20 -7.80 6.92
CA GLY A 44 13.23 -7.97 7.93
C GLY A 44 13.34 -6.82 8.92
N HIS A 45 12.28 -6.04 9.12
CA HIS A 45 12.31 -4.91 10.05
C HIS A 45 12.24 -5.40 11.50
N SER A 46 13.21 -5.01 12.32
CA SER A 46 13.25 -5.34 13.76
C SER A 46 12.14 -4.66 14.58
N SER A 47 11.55 -3.56 14.08
CA SER A 47 10.47 -2.82 14.75
C SER A 47 9.31 -2.47 13.82
N LEU A 48 8.09 -2.43 14.39
CA LEU A 48 6.85 -2.05 13.72
C LEU A 48 6.69 -0.53 13.55
N ASP A 49 7.53 0.29 14.20
CA ASP A 49 7.40 1.75 14.20
C ASP A 49 7.44 2.36 12.79
N THR A 50 8.29 1.83 11.92
CA THR A 50 8.36 2.26 10.51
C THR A 50 7.14 1.84 9.70
N LEU A 51 6.42 0.79 10.13
CA LEU A 51 5.22 0.29 9.47
C LEU A 51 3.95 1.07 9.86
N LYS A 52 3.94 1.72 11.03
CA LYS A 52 2.82 2.55 11.51
C LYS A 52 2.45 3.68 10.53
N HIS A 53 3.45 4.24 9.83
CA HIS A 53 3.20 5.27 8.82
C HIS A 53 2.47 4.71 7.59
N TYR A 54 2.71 3.45 7.23
CA TYR A 54 2.04 2.79 6.10
C TYR A 54 0.63 2.27 6.46
N ALA A 55 0.40 1.92 7.73
CA ALA A 55 -0.91 1.48 8.21
C ALA A 55 -2.01 2.56 8.02
N LYS A 56 -1.66 3.84 8.12
CA LYS A 56 -2.61 4.94 7.88
C LYS A 56 -3.13 4.97 6.43
N LEU A 57 -2.32 4.54 5.47
CA LEU A 57 -2.75 4.41 4.07
C LEU A 57 -3.82 3.31 3.92
N THR A 58 -3.66 2.21 4.66
CA THR A 58 -4.57 1.06 4.62
C THR A 58 -5.96 1.40 5.16
N ILE A 59 -6.10 2.34 6.12
CA ILE A 59 -7.40 2.74 6.66
C ILE A 59 -8.26 3.44 5.60
N THR A 60 -7.66 4.33 4.81
CA THR A 60 -8.37 5.04 3.73
C THR A 60 -8.82 4.06 2.64
N ASP A 61 -7.94 3.11 2.28
CA ASP A 61 -8.26 2.09 1.28
C ASP A 61 -9.30 1.09 1.82
N LEU A 62 -9.22 0.69 3.10
CA LEU A 62 -10.22 -0.15 3.75
C LEU A 62 -11.60 0.51 3.78
N ARG A 63 -11.68 1.82 4.08
CA ARG A 63 -12.95 2.57 4.00
C ARG A 63 -13.49 2.58 2.58
N LYS A 64 -12.64 2.74 1.57
CA LYS A 64 -13.04 2.72 0.16
C LYS A 64 -13.56 1.33 -0.26
N THR A 65 -12.83 0.27 0.06
CA THR A 65 -13.27 -1.11 -0.23
C THR A 65 -14.52 -1.48 0.55
N HIS A 66 -14.63 -1.07 1.82
CA HIS A 66 -15.83 -1.25 2.62
C HIS A 66 -17.03 -0.54 1.98
N ALA A 67 -16.90 0.73 1.59
CA ALA A 67 -17.95 1.46 0.87
C ALA A 67 -18.36 0.77 -0.45
N GLN A 68 -17.41 0.16 -1.17
CA GLN A 68 -17.68 -0.50 -2.45
C GLN A 68 -18.32 -1.90 -2.31
N CYS A 69 -17.96 -2.65 -1.28
CA CYS A 69 -18.33 -4.06 -1.14
C CYS A 69 -19.41 -4.30 -0.08
N HIS A 70 -19.61 -3.37 0.87
CA HIS A 70 -20.56 -3.58 1.96
C HIS A 70 -22.00 -3.37 1.45
N PRO A 71 -22.89 -4.37 1.61
CA PRO A 71 -24.24 -4.33 1.03
C PRO A 71 -25.09 -3.16 1.52
N ARG A 72 -24.81 -2.65 2.72
CA ARG A 72 -25.51 -1.48 3.31
C ARG A 72 -25.15 -0.14 2.66
N GLU A 73 -23.96 -0.01 2.08
CA GLU A 73 -23.50 1.23 1.41
C GLU A 73 -24.02 1.31 -0.04
N LYS A 74 -24.28 0.16 -0.68
CA LYS A 74 -24.99 0.12 -1.96
C LYS A 74 -26.44 0.61 -1.85
N ASP A 75 -27.07 0.45 -0.68
CA ASP A 75 -28.45 0.88 -0.42
C ASP A 75 -28.54 2.41 -0.23
N ASP A 76 -27.51 3.04 0.34
CA ASP A 76 -27.47 4.50 0.56
C ASP A 76 -27.20 5.28 -0.74
N LEU A 77 -26.37 4.78 -1.65
CA LEU A 77 -26.15 5.40 -2.97
C LEU A 77 -27.41 5.38 -3.87
N GLN A 78 -28.31 4.41 -3.66
CA GLN A 78 -29.58 4.35 -4.37
C GLN A 78 -30.64 5.31 -3.80
N ARG A 79 -30.50 5.73 -2.52
CA ARG A 79 -31.40 6.69 -1.88
C ARG A 79 -31.08 8.16 -2.20
N GLU A 80 -29.83 8.50 -2.49
CA GLU A 80 -29.44 9.86 -2.91
C GLU A 80 -29.73 10.14 -4.40
N SER A 81 -30.22 9.14 -5.14
CA SER A 81 -30.56 9.23 -6.56
C SER A 81 -32.06 9.49 -6.83
N VAL A 82 -32.86 9.76 -5.78
CA VAL A 82 -34.31 10.03 -5.83
C VAL A 82 -34.58 11.39 -5.21
#